data_AF-A0A661E0S7-F1
#
_entry.id   AF-A0A661E0S7-F1
#
_cell.length_a   1.000
_cell.length_b   1.000
_cell.length_c   1.000
_cell.angle_alpha   90.00
_cell.angle_beta   90.00
_cell.angle_gamma   90.00
#
_symmetry.space_group_name_H-M   'P 1'
#
loop_
_entity.id
_entity.type
_entity.pdbx_description
1 polymer ?
#
loop_
_entity_poly.entity_id
_entity_poly.type
_entity_poly.pdbx_seq_one_letter_code
_entity_poly.pdbx_strand_id
1 'polypeptide(L)'
;MKRFFITIILSLLFGTTALARTKSDAIRLMNGDRVMGEIIELDHGKLKVDTESMGMVYIEWNDIIGIDSKYFFQFELSDGARSVGKILNSDEQNISIFSSNGQQESFVTLDIVRIAPIEDTFIDRLTGSMIFGFSYTKASEIAQLNFAFNVAHR
;
A
#
# COMPACT_ATOMS: atom_id res chain seq x y z
N MET A 1 2.98 -35.03 28.65
CA MET A 1 1.87 -34.17 28.18
C MET A 1 2.24 -32.69 28.01
N LYS A 2 2.96 -32.04 28.94
CA LYS A 2 3.34 -30.61 28.83
C LYS A 2 4.25 -30.24 27.63
N ARG A 3 5.13 -31.16 27.19
CA ARG A 3 6.03 -30.95 26.03
C ARG A 3 5.32 -30.96 24.67
N PHE A 4 4.15 -31.61 24.58
CA PHE A 4 3.39 -31.73 23.32
C PHE A 4 2.57 -30.47 23.03
N PHE A 5 2.15 -29.75 24.09
CA PHE A 5 1.39 -28.50 23.98
C PHE A 5 2.25 -27.33 23.49
N ILE A 6 3.54 -27.31 23.85
CA ILE A 6 4.50 -26.27 23.42
C ILE A 6 4.80 -26.39 21.92
N THR A 7 4.89 -27.61 21.39
CA THR A 7 5.17 -27.84 19.96
C THR A 7 4.02 -27.38 19.04
N ILE A 8 2.76 -27.49 19.48
CA ILE A 8 1.58 -27.05 18.72
C ILE A 8 1.49 -25.53 18.60
N ILE A 9 1.86 -24.78 19.66
CA ILE A 9 1.90 -23.32 19.62
C ILE A 9 3.03 -22.81 18.72
N LEU A 10 4.15 -23.53 18.64
CA LEU A 10 5.30 -23.14 17.81
C LEU A 10 5.07 -23.43 16.32
N SER A 11 4.23 -24.40 15.96
CA SER A 11 3.92 -24.71 14.55
C SER A 11 2.91 -23.76 13.92
N LEU A 12 2.09 -23.05 14.71
CA LEU A 12 1.09 -22.10 14.20
C LEU A 12 1.70 -20.75 13.76
N LEU A 13 2.97 -20.50 14.10
CA LEU A 13 3.72 -19.29 13.74
C LEU A 13 4.40 -19.37 12.37
N PHE A 14 4.41 -20.53 11.71
CA PHE A 14 5.04 -20.70 10.41
C PHE A 14 3.99 -20.71 9.29
N GLY A 15 3.78 -19.54 8.69
CA GLY A 15 3.69 -19.48 7.23
C GLY A 15 2.36 -19.08 6.59
N THR A 16 1.79 -17.94 6.96
CA THR A 16 1.10 -17.14 5.93
C THR A 16 2.13 -16.23 5.30
N THR A 17 2.75 -16.67 4.19
CA THR A 17 3.45 -15.73 3.31
C THR A 17 2.37 -14.86 2.69
N ALA A 18 2.12 -13.70 3.31
CA ALA A 18 1.40 -12.62 2.63
C ALA A 18 2.19 -12.36 1.34
N LEU A 19 1.56 -12.64 0.19
CA LEU A 19 2.14 -12.34 -1.11
C LEU A 19 2.19 -10.81 -1.22
N ALA A 20 3.31 -10.23 -0.82
CA ALA A 20 3.55 -8.80 -0.97
C ALA A 20 3.47 -8.45 -2.46
N ARG A 21 2.85 -7.31 -2.76
CA ARG A 21 2.77 -6.78 -4.13
C ARG A 21 4.18 -6.60 -4.69
N THR A 22 4.37 -6.99 -5.95
CA THR A 22 5.62 -6.72 -6.65
C THR A 22 5.67 -5.23 -7.03
N LYS A 23 6.71 -4.54 -6.56
CA LYS A 23 7.07 -3.16 -6.95
C LYS A 23 7.45 -3.09 -8.44
N SER A 24 6.45 -3.08 -9.31
CA SER A 24 6.59 -3.20 -10.76
C SER A 24 5.92 -2.08 -11.55
N ASP A 25 5.37 -1.09 -10.86
CA ASP A 25 4.80 0.11 -11.47
C ASP A 25 5.94 0.99 -12.01
N ALA A 26 5.69 1.58 -13.17
CA ALA A 26 6.64 2.40 -13.88
C ALA A 26 6.07 3.79 -14.15
N ILE A 27 6.73 4.80 -13.60
CA ILE A 27 6.35 6.21 -13.72
C ILE A 27 7.37 6.88 -14.64
N ARG A 28 6.91 7.48 -15.73
CA ARG A 28 7.71 8.26 -16.67
C ARG A 28 7.58 9.75 -16.35
N LEU A 29 8.70 10.44 -16.26
CA LEU A 29 8.77 11.85 -15.90
C LEU A 29 9.05 12.72 -17.12
N MET A 30 8.69 14.01 -17.04
CA MET A 30 8.87 14.99 -18.11
C MET A 30 10.34 15.17 -18.51
N ASN A 31 11.27 14.98 -17.57
CA ASN A 31 12.72 15.04 -17.83
C ASN A 31 13.28 13.79 -18.55
N GLY A 32 12.44 12.80 -18.84
CA GLY A 32 12.82 11.54 -19.48
C GLY A 32 13.20 10.41 -18.52
N ASP A 33 13.26 10.69 -17.21
CA ASP A 33 13.57 9.67 -16.21
C ASP A 33 12.40 8.71 -15.99
N ARG A 34 12.75 7.53 -15.43
CA ARG A 34 11.78 6.50 -15.07
C ARG A 34 11.98 6.07 -13.63
N VAL A 35 10.91 6.14 -12.85
CA VAL A 35 10.86 5.62 -11.48
C VAL A 35 10.13 4.28 -11.49
N MET A 36 10.76 3.25 -10.92
CA MET A 36 10.18 1.92 -10.76
C MET A 36 9.83 1.72 -9.28
N GLY A 37 8.63 1.23 -9.00
CA GLY A 37 8.19 1.02 -7.62
C GLY A 37 6.77 0.51 -7.49
N GLU A 38 6.15 0.81 -6.36
CA GLU A 38 4.74 0.57 -6.08
C GLU A 38 4.04 1.89 -5.83
N ILE A 39 2.97 2.16 -6.57
CA ILE A 39 2.13 3.35 -6.38
C ILE A 39 1.30 3.14 -5.11
N ILE A 40 1.57 3.99 -4.12
CA ILE A 40 0.90 3.94 -2.81
C ILE A 40 -0.34 4.83 -2.80
N GLU A 41 -0.19 6.08 -3.23
CA GLU A 41 -1.29 7.05 -3.30
C GLU A 41 -0.91 8.25 -4.18
N LEU A 42 -1.90 8.86 -4.83
CA LEU A 42 -1.86 10.26 -5.24
C LEU A 42 -2.74 11.05 -4.29
N ASP A 43 -2.16 12.04 -3.62
CA ASP A 43 -2.90 12.99 -2.79
C ASP A 43 -2.13 14.31 -2.74
N HIS A 44 -2.84 15.42 -2.50
CA HIS A 44 -2.23 16.76 -2.43
C HIS A 44 -1.30 17.12 -3.61
N GLY A 45 -1.62 16.64 -4.81
CA GLY A 45 -0.85 16.90 -6.04
C GLY A 45 0.47 16.14 -6.13
N LYS A 46 0.71 15.12 -5.31
CA LYS A 46 1.93 14.32 -5.33
C LYS A 46 1.63 12.83 -5.39
N LEU A 47 2.27 12.14 -6.32
CA LEU A 47 2.26 10.68 -6.39
C LEU A 47 3.35 10.13 -5.46
N LYS A 48 2.92 9.35 -4.47
CA LYS A 48 3.80 8.62 -3.56
C LYS A 48 4.08 7.23 -4.11
N VAL A 49 5.36 6.93 -4.25
CA VAL A 49 5.84 5.66 -4.81
C VAL A 49 6.82 5.02 -3.84
N ASP A 50 6.58 3.78 -3.44
CA ASP A 50 7.54 2.99 -2.68
C ASP A 50 8.51 2.29 -3.64
N THR A 51 9.78 2.66 -3.60
CA THR A 51 10.83 2.11 -4.45
C THR A 51 11.66 1.10 -3.69
N GLU A 52 12.40 0.25 -4.40
CA GLU A 52 13.27 -0.75 -3.76
C GLU A 52 14.53 -0.12 -3.15
N SER A 53 15.18 0.81 -3.87
CA SER A 53 16.49 1.34 -3.49
C SER A 53 16.46 2.68 -2.77
N MET A 54 15.42 3.50 -2.99
CA MET A 54 15.33 4.86 -2.42
C MET A 54 14.28 4.94 -1.30
N GLY A 55 13.50 3.88 -1.08
CA GLY A 55 12.33 3.89 -0.20
C GLY A 55 11.21 4.76 -0.79
N MET A 56 10.54 5.53 0.05
CA MET A 56 9.41 6.37 -0.33
C MET A 56 9.86 7.62 -1.11
N VAL A 57 9.36 7.76 -2.34
CA VAL A 57 9.59 8.90 -3.22
C VAL A 57 8.27 9.64 -3.45
N TYR A 58 8.33 10.96 -3.49
CA TYR A 58 7.19 11.84 -3.79
C TYR A 58 7.48 12.58 -5.09
N ILE A 59 6.60 12.41 -6.07
CA ILE A 59 6.72 12.98 -7.41
C ILE A 59 5.59 13.97 -7.61
N GLU A 60 5.88 15.19 -8.06
CA GLU A 60 4.84 16.17 -8.40
C GLU A 60 3.97 15.61 -9.53
N TRP A 61 2.65 15.68 -9.35
CA TRP A 61 1.70 15.08 -10.31
C TRP A 61 1.86 15.65 -11.72
N ASN A 62 2.13 16.95 -11.81
CA ASN A 62 2.33 17.66 -13.08
C ASN A 62 3.64 17.28 -13.80
N ASP A 63 4.58 16.62 -13.12
CA ASP A 63 5.85 16.20 -13.73
C ASP A 63 5.76 14.78 -14.33
N ILE A 64 4.63 14.09 -14.16
CA ILE A 64 4.40 12.74 -14.64
C ILE A 64 3.74 12.78 -16.02
N ILE A 65 4.41 12.16 -16.99
CA ILE A 65 3.95 12.09 -18.39
C ILE A 65 3.43 10.69 -18.76
N GLY A 66 3.44 9.75 -17.81
CA GLY A 66 2.88 8.43 -18.04
C GLY A 66 3.08 7.47 -16.89
N ILE A 67 2.08 6.62 -16.67
CA ILE A 67 2.10 5.53 -15.69
C ILE A 67 1.80 4.21 -16.39
N ASP A 68 2.61 3.20 -16.12
CA ASP A 68 2.37 1.81 -16.50
C ASP A 68 2.27 0.96 -15.23
N SER A 69 1.14 0.28 -15.08
CA SER A 69 0.88 -0.60 -13.95
C SER A 69 -0.14 -1.69 -14.35
N LYS A 70 0.06 -2.89 -13.80
CA LYS A 70 -0.83 -4.05 -14.01
C LYS A 70 -1.95 -4.17 -12.97
N TYR A 71 -1.96 -3.28 -11.98
CA TYR A 71 -2.84 -3.33 -10.81
C TYR A 71 -4.10 -2.49 -11.00
N PHE A 72 -5.09 -2.70 -10.14
CA PHE A 72 -6.32 -1.90 -10.11
C PHE A 72 -6.15 -0.72 -9.18
N PHE A 73 -6.68 0.42 -9.61
CA PHE A 73 -6.70 1.64 -8.82
C PHE A 73 -8.11 2.22 -8.80
N GLN A 74 -8.41 2.91 -7.71
CA GLN A 74 -9.50 3.85 -7.62
C GLN A 74 -8.98 5.24 -7.98
N PHE A 75 -9.64 5.89 -8.91
CA PHE A 75 -9.40 7.26 -9.34
C PHE A 75 -10.51 8.15 -8.80
N GLU A 76 -10.16 9.30 -8.22
CA GLU A 76 -11.08 10.38 -7.84
C GLU A 76 -10.77 11.59 -8.70
N LEU A 77 -11.80 12.12 -9.36
CA LEU A 77 -11.73 13.31 -10.20
C LEU A 77 -12.05 14.59 -9.40
N SER A 78 -11.69 15.74 -9.97
CA SER A 78 -11.90 17.07 -9.39
C SER A 78 -13.37 17.41 -9.14
N ASP A 79 -14.30 16.81 -9.89
CA ASP A 79 -15.75 16.91 -9.70
C ASP A 79 -16.30 15.95 -8.62
N GLY A 80 -15.43 15.14 -8.02
CA GLY A 80 -15.78 14.13 -7.02
C GLY A 80 -16.21 12.78 -7.60
N ALA A 81 -16.27 12.63 -8.92
CA ALA A 81 -16.55 11.34 -9.55
C ALA A 81 -15.45 10.33 -9.22
N ARG A 82 -15.84 9.06 -9.07
CA ARG A 82 -14.94 7.96 -8.76
C ARG A 82 -15.07 6.86 -9.79
N SER A 83 -13.93 6.37 -10.27
CA SER A 83 -13.87 5.22 -11.16
C SER A 83 -12.82 4.22 -10.68
N VAL A 84 -13.02 2.96 -11.03
CA VAL A 84 -12.17 1.85 -10.61
C VAL A 84 -11.73 1.10 -11.85
N GLY A 85 -10.42 0.99 -12.07
CA GLY A 85 -9.92 0.31 -13.25
C GLY A 85 -8.41 0.10 -13.28
N LYS A 86 -7.94 -0.54 -14.35
CA LYS A 86 -6.52 -0.66 -14.67
C LYS A 86 -6.12 0.40 -15.67
N ILE A 87 -4.92 0.93 -15.55
CA ILE A 87 -4.38 1.88 -16.53
C ILE A 87 -4.08 1.10 -17.83
N LEU A 88 -4.68 1.53 -18.93
CA LEU A 88 -4.42 0.97 -20.27
C LEU A 88 -3.39 1.80 -21.02
N ASN A 89 -3.57 3.12 -20.96
CA ASN A 89 -2.68 4.09 -21.56
C ASN A 89 -2.65 5.32 -20.67
N SER A 90 -1.47 5.92 -20.53
CA SER A 90 -1.26 7.14 -19.77
C SER A 90 -0.22 7.97 -20.50
N ASP A 91 -0.66 9.16 -20.89
CA ASP A 91 0.16 10.24 -21.43
C ASP A 91 0.05 11.48 -20.54
N GLU A 92 0.73 12.56 -20.93
CA GLU A 92 0.76 13.82 -20.18
C GLU A 92 -0.64 14.46 -20.01
N GLN A 93 -1.54 14.26 -20.97
CA GLN A 93 -2.84 14.94 -21.01
C GLN A 93 -3.97 14.03 -20.55
N ASN A 94 -3.90 12.74 -20.82
CA ASN A 94 -4.97 11.80 -20.60
C ASN A 94 -4.48 10.48 -19.98
N ILE A 95 -5.33 9.94 -19.11
CA ILE A 95 -5.23 8.57 -18.60
C ILE A 95 -6.47 7.82 -19.04
N SER A 96 -6.26 6.76 -19.81
CA SER A 96 -7.29 5.79 -20.18
C SER A 96 -7.22 4.58 -19.27
N ILE A 97 -8.36 4.20 -18.71
CA ILE A 97 -8.50 3.03 -17.84
C ILE A 97 -9.46 2.00 -18.45
N PHE A 98 -9.21 0.73 -18.12
CA PHE A 98 -10.18 -0.34 -18.26
C PHE A 98 -10.96 -0.46 -16.94
N SER A 99 -12.18 0.06 -16.94
CA SER A 99 -13.02 0.12 -15.75
C SER A 99 -13.53 -1.28 -15.38
N SER A 100 -13.80 -1.51 -14.10
CA SER A 100 -14.31 -2.80 -13.59
C SER A 100 -15.71 -3.14 -14.14
N ASN A 101 -16.43 -2.14 -14.66
CA ASN A 101 -17.70 -2.29 -15.37
C ASN A 101 -17.54 -2.83 -16.81
N GLY A 102 -16.31 -3.05 -17.28
CA GLY A 102 -15.98 -3.55 -18.62
C GLY A 102 -15.95 -2.48 -19.72
N GLN A 103 -16.09 -1.20 -19.37
CA GLN A 103 -15.97 -0.08 -20.29
C GLN A 103 -14.57 0.54 -20.23
N GLN A 104 -14.15 1.13 -21.35
CA GLN A 104 -12.97 1.98 -21.39
C GLN A 104 -13.39 3.41 -21.06
N GLU A 105 -12.75 3.99 -20.05
CA GLU A 105 -12.98 5.37 -19.62
C GLU A 105 -11.67 6.15 -19.82
N SER A 106 -11.75 7.41 -20.24
CA SER A 106 -10.59 8.29 -20.38
C SER A 106 -10.83 9.58 -19.62
N PHE A 107 -9.83 10.00 -18.86
CA PHE A 107 -9.86 11.21 -18.05
C PHE A 107 -8.71 12.11 -18.42
N VAL A 108 -8.88 13.41 -18.23
CA VAL A 108 -7.78 14.36 -18.29
C VAL A 108 -6.89 14.11 -17.07
N THR A 109 -5.58 13.98 -17.26
CA THR A 109 -4.60 13.71 -16.20
C THR A 109 -4.70 14.75 -15.07
N LEU A 110 -4.90 16.02 -15.42
CA LEU A 110 -5.05 17.13 -14.47
C LEU A 110 -6.34 17.09 -13.64
N ASP A 111 -7.39 16.41 -14.13
CA ASP A 111 -8.64 16.27 -13.37
C ASP A 111 -8.55 15.20 -12.30
N ILE A 112 -7.54 14.32 -12.35
CA ILE A 112 -7.35 13.27 -11.35
C ILE A 112 -6.70 13.89 -10.11
N VAL A 113 -7.46 13.92 -9.02
CA VAL A 113 -7.01 14.50 -7.73
C VAL A 113 -6.56 13.43 -6.75
N ARG A 114 -7.04 12.19 -6.89
CA ARG A 114 -6.55 11.05 -6.10
C ARG A 114 -6.47 9.76 -6.91
N ILE A 115 -5.49 8.94 -6.54
CA ILE A 115 -5.28 7.57 -7.01
C ILE A 115 -4.98 6.75 -5.77
N ALA A 116 -5.67 5.64 -5.59
CA ALA A 116 -5.37 4.69 -4.53
C ALA A 116 -5.41 3.26 -5.10
N PRO A 117 -4.41 2.41 -4.80
CA PRO A 117 -4.46 1.00 -5.19
C PRO A 117 -5.62 0.31 -4.49
N ILE A 118 -6.28 -0.59 -5.22
CA ILE A 118 -7.30 -1.46 -4.64
C ILE A 118 -6.58 -2.72 -4.20
N GLU A 119 -6.01 -2.65 -3.00
CA GLU A 119 -5.40 -3.79 -2.34
C GLU A 119 -6.15 -4.18 -1.08
N ASP A 120 -6.15 -5.48 -0.82
CA ASP A 120 -6.59 -6.11 0.44
C ASP A 120 -5.55 -5.91 1.56
N THR A 121 -4.88 -4.75 1.65
CA THR A 121 -3.93 -4.48 2.72
C THR A 121 -4.67 -4.10 4.00
N PHE A 122 -5.23 -5.12 4.65
CA PHE A 122 -5.72 -5.06 6.02
C PHE A 122 -4.64 -4.54 7.00
N ILE A 123 -3.35 -4.68 6.62
CA ILE A 123 -2.18 -4.26 7.40
C ILE A 123 -1.88 -2.76 7.28
N ASP A 124 -2.03 -2.14 6.10
CA ASP A 124 -1.68 -0.71 5.91
C ASP A 124 -2.65 0.24 6.61
N ARG A 125 -3.87 -0.24 6.88
CA ARG A 125 -4.90 0.50 7.64
C ARG A 125 -4.82 0.28 9.15
N LEU A 126 -3.95 -0.62 9.61
CA LEU A 126 -3.79 -0.97 11.01
C LEU A 126 -2.71 -0.08 11.65
N THR A 127 -3.07 1.14 12.05
CA THR A 127 -2.16 1.94 12.88
C THR A 127 -2.24 1.43 14.31
N GLY A 128 -1.18 0.81 14.82
CA GLY A 128 -1.19 0.25 16.16
C GLY A 128 0.18 0.22 16.84
N SER A 129 0.16 0.18 18.17
CA SER A 129 1.35 -0.01 19.00
C SER A 129 1.23 -1.32 19.75
N MET A 130 2.27 -2.15 19.70
CA MET A 130 2.38 -3.36 20.51
C MET A 130 3.47 -3.18 21.56
N ILE A 131 3.13 -3.40 22.84
CA ILE A 131 4.08 -3.35 23.96
C ILE A 131 4.15 -4.75 24.58
N PHE A 132 5.37 -5.28 24.65
CA PHE A 132 5.67 -6.53 25.33
C PHE A 132 6.60 -6.25 26.52
N GLY A 133 6.17 -6.62 27.72
CA GLY A 133 6.94 -6.45 28.95
C GLY A 133 7.07 -7.78 29.69
N PHE A 134 8.27 -8.12 30.13
CA PHE A 134 8.51 -9.26 31.01
C PHE A 134 9.23 -8.79 32.28
N SER A 135 8.74 -9.18 33.45
CA SER A 135 9.42 -8.92 34.72
C SER A 135 9.48 -10.19 35.56
N TYR A 136 10.60 -10.39 36.25
CA TYR A 136 10.81 -11.53 37.14
C TYR A 136 11.41 -11.06 38.47
N THR A 137 10.69 -11.28 39.56
CA THR A 137 11.13 -10.88 40.90
C THR A 137 11.67 -12.09 41.64
N LYS A 138 13.00 -12.25 41.67
CA LYS A 138 13.69 -13.40 42.28
C LYS A 138 13.33 -13.61 43.76
N ALA A 139 13.10 -12.53 44.52
CA ALA A 139 12.74 -12.61 45.94
C ALA A 139 11.35 -13.20 46.20
N SER A 140 10.45 -13.11 45.21
CA SER A 140 9.06 -13.56 45.30
C SER A 140 8.77 -14.73 44.35
N GLU A 141 9.73 -15.12 43.50
CA GLU A 141 9.58 -16.07 42.40
C GLU A 141 8.43 -15.76 41.43
N ILE A 142 7.99 -14.49 41.36
CA ILE A 142 6.89 -14.07 40.48
C ILE A 142 7.43 -13.67 39.12
N ALA A 143 6.90 -14.29 38.06
CA ALA A 143 7.09 -13.87 36.67
C ALA A 143 5.81 -13.17 36.18
N GLN A 144 5.95 -12.01 35.53
CA GLN A 144 4.85 -11.27 34.92
C GLN A 144 5.12 -11.06 33.44
N LEU A 145 4.09 -11.29 32.64
CA LEU A 145 4.07 -11.06 31.20
C LEU A 145 2.98 -10.03 30.92
N ASN A 146 3.37 -8.91 30.35
CA ASN A 146 2.49 -7.82 29.96
C ASN A 146 2.46 -7.73 28.44
N PHE A 147 1.27 -7.86 27.87
CA PHE A 147 1.03 -7.67 26.45
C PHE A 147 -0.05 -6.58 26.31
N ALA A 148 0.30 -5.47 25.67
CA ALA A 148 -0.65 -4.41 25.36
C ALA A 148 -0.64 -4.15 23.85
N PHE A 149 -1.82 -4.07 23.26
CA PHE A 149 -2.02 -3.81 21.85
C PHE A 149 -3.04 -2.69 21.69
N ASN A 150 -2.63 -1.58 21.08
CA ASN A 150 -3.52 -0.48 20.73
C ASN A 150 -3.65 -0.46 19.21
N VAL A 151 -4.87 -0.40 18.69
CA VAL A 151 -5.16 -0.29 17.26
C VAL A 151 -6.16 0.83 17.02
N ALA A 152 -5.87 1.65 16.03
CA ALA A 152 -6.78 2.64 15.45
C ALA A 152 -7.01 2.30 13.97
N HIS A 153 -8.25 2.45 13.53
CA HIS A 153 -8.66 2.33 12.13
C HIS A 153 -9.26 3.67 11.68
N ARG A 154 -8.88 4.13 10.48
CA ARG A 154 -9.37 5.39 9.87
C ARG A 154 -10.43 5.10 8.81
#